data_AF-A0A382D398-F1
#
_entry.id   AF-A0A382D398-F1
#
_cell.length_a   1.000
_cell.length_b   1.000
_cell.length_c   1.000
_cell.angle_alpha   90.00
_cell.angle_beta   90.00
_cell.angle_gamma   90.00
#
_symmetry.space_group_name_H-M   'P 1'
#
loop_
_entity.id
_entity.type
_entity.pdbx_description
1 polymer ?
#
loop_
_entity_poly.entity_id
_entity_poly.type
_entity_poly.pdbx_seq_one_letter_code
_entity_poly.pdbx_strand_id
1 'polypeptide(L)'
;MSENLLEDVVRFSGLKVLERIHLDYLTEEEISEHVRSRLETSLPQDKESFITESYGLLGLLPMNLDLRETLSDLYGGQVIGFYDPDDKALYLQEKVSLESLESLLVHELVHALQDQHFDLNALTGEALNNDAKAAAMAAIEGHATLVMLEFLSEGTGDSTLDMEDVSDFGIEISESIRDGQDGLDEAPLLLKETMFFPYIHGSQFVKAMRDQYGV
;
A
#
# COMPACT_ATOMS: atom_id res chain seq x y z
N MET A 1 6.52 -14.98 -16.97
CA MET A 1 7.49 -14.02 -16.43
C MET A 1 7.98 -13.15 -17.57
N SER A 2 7.64 -11.87 -17.58
CA SER A 2 8.17 -10.98 -18.61
C SER A 2 9.69 -10.95 -18.49
N GLU A 3 10.41 -11.08 -19.60
CA GLU A 3 11.89 -11.11 -19.59
C GLU A 3 12.51 -9.79 -19.09
N ASN A 4 11.70 -8.79 -18.72
CA ASN A 4 12.18 -7.57 -18.07
C ASN A 4 11.10 -6.82 -17.25
N LEU A 5 10.66 -7.37 -16.12
CA LEU A 5 9.68 -6.76 -15.20
C LEU A 5 9.97 -5.28 -14.89
N LEU A 6 11.24 -4.91 -14.70
CA LEU A 6 11.63 -3.53 -14.43
C LEU A 6 11.39 -2.60 -15.63
N GLU A 7 11.55 -3.08 -16.87
CA GLU A 7 11.19 -2.31 -18.06
C GLU A 7 9.68 -2.08 -18.14
N ASP A 8 8.86 -3.08 -17.77
CA ASP A 8 7.41 -2.93 -17.72
C ASP A 8 7.01 -1.89 -16.67
N VAL A 9 7.60 -1.96 -15.47
CA VAL A 9 7.38 -0.97 -14.40
C VAL A 9 7.77 0.43 -14.88
N VAL A 10 8.92 0.60 -15.51
CA VAL A 10 9.36 1.91 -16.06
C VAL A 10 8.39 2.42 -17.13
N ARG A 11 7.89 1.54 -18.01
CA ARG A 11 6.95 1.89 -19.07
C ARG A 11 5.60 2.34 -18.53
N PHE A 12 5.01 1.58 -17.60
CA PHE A 12 3.68 1.86 -17.03
C PHE A 12 3.70 3.00 -16.00
N SER A 13 4.74 3.08 -15.18
CA SER A 13 4.88 4.17 -14.20
C SER A 13 5.29 5.51 -14.83
N GLY A 14 5.95 5.48 -15.98
CA GLY A 14 6.59 6.65 -16.57
C GLY A 14 7.83 7.14 -15.79
N LEU A 15 8.25 6.43 -14.75
CA LEU A 15 9.41 6.76 -13.93
C LEU A 15 10.65 6.01 -14.42
N LYS A 16 11.77 6.73 -14.53
CA LYS A 16 13.06 6.13 -14.90
C LYS A 16 13.78 5.61 -13.66
N VAL A 17 14.53 4.53 -13.83
CA VAL A 17 15.52 4.10 -12.84
C VAL A 17 16.65 5.13 -12.79
N LEU A 18 16.83 5.78 -11.65
CA LEU A 18 17.93 6.71 -11.36
C LEU A 18 19.07 6.00 -10.61
N GLU A 19 18.72 5.08 -9.72
CA GLU A 19 19.65 4.35 -8.87
C GLU A 19 19.32 2.86 -8.82
N ARG A 20 20.29 2.04 -8.40
CA ARG A 20 20.08 0.59 -8.26
C ARG A 20 19.06 0.33 -7.16
N ILE A 21 18.02 -0.44 -7.47
CA ILE A 21 17.05 -0.91 -6.50
C ILE A 21 17.68 -2.04 -5.67
N HIS A 22 17.62 -1.92 -4.35
CA HIS A 22 18.07 -2.92 -3.41
C HIS A 22 16.92 -3.88 -3.10
N LEU A 23 17.20 -5.18 -3.20
CA LEU A 23 16.25 -6.26 -2.91
C LEU A 23 16.87 -7.15 -1.86
N ASP A 24 16.18 -7.32 -0.75
CA ASP A 24 16.54 -8.22 0.34
C ASP A 24 15.36 -9.15 0.67
N TYR A 25 15.66 -10.24 1.38
CA TYR A 25 14.66 -11.20 1.80
C TYR A 25 14.61 -11.28 3.32
N LEU A 26 13.40 -11.39 3.86
CA LEU A 26 13.13 -11.50 5.28
C LEU A 26 12.32 -12.77 5.59
N THR A 27 12.53 -13.29 6.79
CA THR A 27 11.64 -14.28 7.41
C THR A 27 10.33 -13.63 7.84
N GLU A 28 9.30 -14.45 8.08
CA GLU A 28 8.01 -13.98 8.60
C GLU A 28 8.16 -13.28 9.96
N GLU A 29 9.06 -13.80 10.79
CA GLU A 29 9.41 -13.22 12.08
C GLU A 29 10.07 -11.84 11.92
N GLU A 30 11.01 -11.68 10.98
CA GLU A 30 11.66 -10.39 10.71
C GLU A 30 10.68 -9.36 10.14
N ILE A 31 9.74 -9.77 9.26
CA ILE A 31 8.66 -8.88 8.78
C ILE A 31 7.79 -8.42 9.95
N SER A 32 7.38 -9.34 10.82
CA SER A 32 6.57 -9.03 12.00
C SER A 32 7.28 -8.10 12.97
N GLU A 33 8.59 -8.29 13.16
CA GLU A 33 9.44 -7.39 13.96
C GLU A 33 9.56 -6.00 13.33
N HIS A 34 9.74 -5.94 12.01
CA HIS A 34 9.79 -4.68 11.28
C HIS A 34 8.48 -3.90 11.43
N VAL A 35 7.33 -4.51 11.17
CA VAL A 35 6.00 -3.89 11.34
C VAL A 35 5.82 -3.35 12.76
N ARG A 36 6.20 -4.12 13.79
CA ARG A 36 6.11 -3.69 15.19
C ARG A 36 6.99 -2.47 15.49
N SER A 37 8.23 -2.49 15.03
CA SER A 37 9.18 -1.37 15.18
C SER A 37 8.65 -0.10 14.50
N ARG A 38 8.06 -0.24 13.30
CA ARG A 38 7.41 0.86 12.59
C ARG A 38 6.22 1.44 13.37
N LEU A 39 5.37 0.57 13.94
CA LEU A 39 4.24 0.99 14.78
C LEU A 39 4.69 1.67 16.08
N GLU A 40 5.81 1.26 16.69
CA GLU A 40 6.38 1.96 17.85
C GLU A 40 6.77 3.40 17.53
N THR A 41 7.30 3.62 16.33
CA THR A 41 7.74 4.95 15.88
C THR A 41 6.56 5.82 15.43
N SER A 42 5.61 5.26 14.67
CA SER A 42 4.50 6.00 14.07
C SER A 42 3.30 6.22 15.00
N LEU A 43 3.16 5.36 16.02
CA LEU A 43 2.10 5.42 17.04
C LEU A 43 2.70 5.48 18.45
N PRO A 44 3.30 6.62 18.87
CA PRO A 44 3.71 6.81 20.26
C PRO A 44 2.53 6.69 21.24
N GLN A 45 2.81 6.34 22.50
CA GLN A 45 1.77 6.02 23.50
C GLN A 45 0.74 7.14 23.74
N ASP A 46 1.18 8.40 23.71
CA ASP A 46 0.28 9.54 23.84
C ASP A 46 -0.66 9.64 22.64
N LYS A 47 -0.13 9.54 21.42
CA LYS A 47 -0.92 9.50 20.16
C LYS A 47 -1.91 8.34 20.16
N GLU A 48 -1.47 7.14 20.57
CA GLU A 48 -2.31 5.95 20.71
C GLU A 48 -3.49 6.19 21.66
N SER A 49 -3.22 6.76 22.84
CA SER A 49 -4.23 7.06 23.85
C SER A 49 -5.25 8.08 23.34
N PHE A 50 -4.78 9.14 22.66
CA PHE A 50 -5.68 10.13 22.06
C PHE A 50 -6.58 9.54 20.97
N ILE A 51 -6.03 8.67 20.11
CA ILE A 51 -6.80 8.02 19.02
C ILE A 51 -7.86 7.09 19.59
N THR A 52 -7.46 6.20 20.51
CA THR A 52 -8.37 5.21 21.11
C THR A 52 -9.49 5.87 21.91
N GLU A 53 -9.19 6.89 22.72
CA GLU A 53 -10.22 7.64 23.46
C GLU A 53 -11.15 8.39 22.52
N SER A 54 -10.60 9.17 21.57
CA SER A 54 -11.40 10.01 20.68
C SER A 54 -12.33 9.18 19.79
N TYR A 55 -11.80 8.14 19.15
CA TYR A 55 -12.60 7.28 18.27
C TYR A 55 -13.49 6.32 19.04
N GLY A 56 -13.11 5.93 20.26
CA GLY A 56 -13.97 5.20 21.18
C GLY A 56 -15.22 6.01 21.56
N LEU A 57 -15.04 7.28 21.94
CA LEU A 57 -16.13 8.19 22.28
C LEU A 57 -17.07 8.48 21.10
N LEU A 58 -16.54 8.50 19.87
CA LEU A 58 -17.32 8.65 18.65
C LEU A 58 -18.03 7.36 18.20
N GLY A 59 -17.77 6.23 18.87
CA GLY A 59 -18.32 4.92 18.51
C GLY A 59 -17.70 4.31 17.25
N LEU A 60 -16.52 4.78 16.84
CA LEU A 60 -15.79 4.29 15.68
C LEU A 60 -14.86 3.12 16.02
N LEU A 61 -14.37 3.07 17.25
CA LEU A 61 -13.58 1.97 17.80
C LEU A 61 -14.23 1.41 19.08
N PRO A 62 -14.07 0.11 19.40
CA PRO A 62 -14.41 -0.42 20.71
C PRO A 62 -13.59 0.27 21.82
N MET A 63 -14.24 0.61 22.94
CA MET A 63 -13.59 1.33 24.07
C MET A 63 -12.43 0.59 24.73
N ASN A 64 -12.34 -0.74 24.52
CA ASN A 64 -11.32 -1.62 25.08
C ASN A 64 -10.45 -2.28 24.00
N LEU A 65 -10.43 -1.71 22.78
CA LEU A 65 -9.59 -2.19 21.70
C LEU A 65 -8.12 -1.97 22.04
N ASP A 66 -7.31 -3.03 21.92
CA ASP A 66 -5.86 -2.88 21.85
C ASP A 66 -5.49 -2.45 20.42
N LEU A 67 -5.32 -1.14 20.22
CA LEU A 67 -5.10 -0.59 18.88
C LEU A 67 -3.77 -1.07 18.29
N ARG A 68 -2.72 -1.18 19.11
CA ARG A 68 -1.40 -1.60 18.66
C ARG A 68 -1.40 -3.06 18.22
N GLU A 69 -1.97 -3.96 19.03
CA GLU A 69 -2.11 -5.37 18.67
C GLU A 69 -2.95 -5.51 17.40
N THR A 70 -4.11 -4.81 17.34
CA THR A 70 -4.99 -4.83 16.16
C THR A 70 -4.26 -4.38 14.89
N LEU A 71 -3.49 -3.30 14.94
CA LEU A 71 -2.72 -2.82 13.78
C LEU A 71 -1.56 -3.75 13.45
N SER A 72 -0.91 -4.34 14.45
CA SER A 72 0.18 -5.30 14.23
C SER A 72 -0.32 -6.56 13.54
N ASP A 73 -1.50 -7.06 13.91
CA ASP A 73 -2.11 -8.23 13.27
C ASP A 73 -2.59 -7.88 11.85
N LEU A 74 -3.18 -6.70 11.70
CA LEU A 74 -3.67 -6.19 10.42
C LEU A 74 -2.55 -6.04 9.39
N TYR A 75 -1.43 -5.39 9.75
CA TYR A 75 -0.30 -5.23 8.84
C TYR A 75 0.57 -6.49 8.76
N GLY A 76 0.83 -7.16 9.88
CA GLY A 76 1.71 -8.34 9.93
C GLY A 76 1.15 -9.55 9.18
N GLY A 77 -0.17 -9.76 9.22
CA GLY A 77 -0.82 -10.88 8.53
C GLY A 77 -0.88 -10.76 7.01
N GLN A 78 -0.62 -9.56 6.45
CA GLN A 78 -0.82 -9.27 5.03
C GLN A 78 0.48 -8.94 4.27
N VAL A 79 1.57 -8.67 4.97
CA VAL A 79 2.83 -8.25 4.33
C VAL A 79 3.66 -9.46 3.92
N ILE A 80 3.58 -9.80 2.63
CA ILE A 80 4.45 -10.80 1.98
C ILE A 80 5.61 -10.15 1.20
N GLY A 81 5.59 -8.82 1.09
CA GLY A 81 6.65 -7.97 0.55
C GLY A 81 6.30 -6.49 0.71
N PHE A 82 7.31 -5.62 0.83
CA PHE A 82 7.14 -4.18 0.97
C PHE A 82 8.43 -3.42 0.60
N TYR A 83 8.29 -2.19 0.12
CA TYR A 83 9.38 -1.22 -0.01
C TYR A 83 9.46 -0.33 1.24
N ASP A 84 10.66 -0.17 1.77
CA ASP A 84 10.93 0.74 2.88
C ASP A 84 11.67 2.00 2.37
N PRO A 85 11.08 3.21 2.49
CA PRO A 85 11.73 4.46 2.07
C PRO A 85 12.86 4.94 3.00
N ASP A 86 12.92 4.48 4.25
CA ASP A 86 14.03 4.77 5.17
C ASP A 86 15.27 3.94 4.84
N ASP A 87 15.07 2.64 4.58
CA ASP A 87 16.15 1.72 4.22
C ASP A 87 16.47 1.73 2.71
N LYS A 88 15.58 2.31 1.90
CA LYS A 88 15.63 2.35 0.43
C LYS A 88 15.78 0.97 -0.20
N ALA A 89 15.08 0.00 0.37
CA ALA A 89 15.16 -1.40 0.00
C ALA A 89 13.77 -2.01 -0.12
N LEU A 90 13.65 -2.95 -1.05
CA LEU A 90 12.49 -3.82 -1.21
C LEU A 90 12.77 -5.11 -0.43
N TYR A 91 11.87 -5.47 0.47
CA TYR A 91 11.92 -6.69 1.24
C TYR A 91 10.86 -7.68 0.76
N LEU A 92 11.25 -8.93 0.52
CA LEU A 92 10.33 -10.02 0.17
C LEU A 92 10.41 -11.16 1.18
N GLN A 93 9.31 -11.87 1.40
CA GLN A 93 9.32 -13.05 2.24
C GLN A 93 10.12 -14.20 1.58
N GLU A 94 11.08 -14.80 2.30
CA GLU A 94 12.00 -15.83 1.76
C GLU A 94 11.33 -17.05 1.14
N LYS A 95 10.14 -17.43 1.61
CA LYS A 95 9.48 -18.71 1.29
C LYS A 95 8.43 -18.62 0.18
N VAL A 96 8.26 -17.45 -0.44
CA VAL A 96 7.25 -17.24 -1.48
C VAL A 96 7.91 -17.16 -2.86
N SER A 97 7.36 -17.86 -3.84
CA SER A 97 7.85 -17.81 -5.22
C SER A 97 7.56 -16.45 -5.85
N LEU A 98 8.56 -15.87 -6.53
CA LEU A 98 8.44 -14.61 -7.25
C LEU A 98 7.30 -14.63 -8.29
N GLU A 99 7.03 -15.77 -8.93
CA GLU A 99 5.90 -15.92 -9.86
C GLU A 99 4.55 -15.67 -9.18
N SER A 100 4.43 -15.97 -7.88
CA SER A 100 3.21 -15.72 -7.10
C SER A 100 3.12 -14.29 -6.57
N LEU A 101 4.22 -13.54 -6.67
CA LEU A 101 4.34 -12.17 -6.18
C LEU A 101 4.51 -11.16 -7.32
N GLU A 102 4.33 -11.55 -8.59
CA GLU A 102 4.69 -10.70 -9.72
C GLU A 102 3.96 -9.34 -9.66
N SER A 103 2.65 -9.33 -9.37
CA SER A 103 1.86 -8.10 -9.20
C SER A 103 2.29 -7.28 -7.99
N LEU A 104 2.53 -7.93 -6.84
CA LEU A 104 3.04 -7.25 -5.65
C LEU A 104 4.41 -6.63 -5.92
N LEU A 105 5.30 -7.36 -6.60
CA LEU A 105 6.63 -6.87 -6.94
C LEU A 105 6.55 -5.68 -7.89
N VAL A 106 5.59 -5.65 -8.82
CA VAL A 106 5.30 -4.44 -9.63
C VAL A 106 4.92 -3.27 -8.73
N HIS A 107 3.99 -3.46 -7.79
CA HIS A 107 3.56 -2.42 -6.85
C HIS A 107 4.75 -1.87 -6.04
N GLU A 108 5.54 -2.75 -5.43
CA GLU A 108 6.69 -2.35 -4.61
C GLU A 108 7.83 -1.73 -5.42
N LEU A 109 8.05 -2.19 -6.66
CA LEU A 109 9.02 -1.55 -7.56
C LEU A 109 8.59 -0.13 -7.94
N VAL A 110 7.29 0.13 -8.06
CA VAL A 110 6.79 1.51 -8.28
C VAL A 110 7.13 2.38 -7.09
N HIS A 111 6.98 1.92 -5.85
CA HIS A 111 7.41 2.67 -4.67
C HIS A 111 8.91 2.97 -4.69
N ALA A 112 9.74 1.98 -5.04
CA ALA A 112 11.17 2.19 -5.19
C ALA A 112 11.50 3.25 -6.25
N LEU A 113 10.78 3.29 -7.37
CA LEU A 113 10.95 4.34 -8.37
C LEU A 113 10.38 5.68 -7.90
N GLN A 114 9.26 5.71 -7.20
CA GLN A 114 8.69 6.94 -6.63
C GLN A 114 9.69 7.60 -5.68
N ASP A 115 10.32 6.84 -4.76
CA ASP A 115 11.29 7.40 -3.80
C ASP A 115 12.57 7.95 -4.46
N GLN A 116 12.94 7.42 -5.63
CA GLN A 116 14.06 7.98 -6.41
C GLN A 116 13.73 9.36 -6.99
N HIS A 117 12.46 9.64 -7.32
CA HIS A 117 12.03 10.91 -7.92
C HIS A 117 11.44 11.90 -6.92
N PHE A 118 10.88 11.40 -5.82
CA PHE A 118 10.16 12.16 -4.81
C PHE A 118 10.57 11.70 -3.43
N ASP A 119 10.81 12.64 -2.51
CA ASP A 119 11.08 12.29 -1.11
C ASP A 119 9.77 11.82 -0.44
N LEU A 120 9.53 10.51 -0.42
CA LEU A 120 8.28 9.95 0.11
C LEU A 120 8.11 10.26 1.60
N ASN A 121 9.21 10.22 2.35
CA ASN A 121 9.23 10.58 3.77
C ASN A 121 8.83 12.04 4.01
N ALA A 122 9.24 12.96 3.14
CA ALA A 122 8.80 14.35 3.23
C ALA A 122 7.30 14.52 2.88
N LEU A 123 6.78 13.72 1.94
CA LEU A 123 5.38 13.77 1.50
C LEU A 123 4.41 13.14 2.51
N THR A 124 4.88 12.22 3.35
CA THR A 124 4.06 11.52 4.35
C THR A 124 4.43 11.88 5.80
N GLY A 125 5.40 12.78 5.98
CA GLY A 125 6.01 13.09 7.27
C GLY A 125 5.05 13.66 8.33
N GLU A 126 5.43 13.48 9.60
CA GLU A 126 4.56 13.75 10.75
C GLU A 126 4.08 15.21 10.90
N ALA A 127 4.80 16.16 10.31
CA ALA A 127 4.45 17.59 10.37
C ALA A 127 3.21 17.95 9.52
N LEU A 128 2.80 17.08 8.60
CA LEU A 128 1.62 17.28 7.76
C LEU A 128 0.33 16.98 8.53
N ASN A 129 -0.75 17.67 8.18
CA ASN A 129 -2.07 17.35 8.71
C ASN A 129 -2.65 16.08 8.06
N ASN A 130 -3.71 15.53 8.63
CA ASN A 130 -4.30 14.28 8.17
C ASN A 130 -4.79 14.35 6.71
N ASP A 131 -5.39 15.47 6.29
CA ASP A 131 -5.88 15.62 4.91
C ASP A 131 -4.72 15.60 3.90
N ALA A 132 -3.62 16.31 4.20
CA ALA A 132 -2.43 16.34 3.35
C ALA A 132 -1.76 14.97 3.27
N LYS A 133 -1.67 14.25 4.40
CA LYS A 133 -1.14 12.88 4.42
C LYS A 133 -2.03 11.92 3.64
N ALA A 134 -3.34 11.98 3.84
CA ALA A 134 -4.29 11.12 3.13
C ALA A 134 -4.25 11.37 1.61
N ALA A 135 -4.13 12.63 1.19
CA ALA A 135 -3.98 12.98 -0.22
C ALA A 135 -2.65 12.47 -0.80
N ALA A 136 -1.55 12.61 -0.07
CA ALA A 136 -0.24 12.09 -0.49
C ALA A 136 -0.26 10.55 -0.62
N MET A 137 -0.74 9.85 0.40
CA MET A 137 -0.87 8.39 0.39
C MET A 137 -1.76 7.92 -0.76
N ALA A 138 -2.91 8.57 -1.00
CA ALA A 138 -3.79 8.21 -2.11
C ALA A 138 -3.11 8.39 -3.48
N ALA A 139 -2.26 9.40 -3.66
CA ALA A 139 -1.50 9.56 -4.90
C ALA A 139 -0.37 8.51 -5.04
N ILE A 140 0.32 8.20 -3.94
CA ILE A 140 1.45 7.26 -3.90
C ILE A 140 0.95 5.83 -4.16
N GLU A 141 0.04 5.34 -3.32
CA GLU A 141 -0.53 3.99 -3.41
C GLU A 141 -1.38 3.84 -4.66
N GLY A 142 -2.19 4.86 -4.99
CA GLY A 142 -3.03 4.85 -6.17
C GLY A 142 -2.24 4.70 -7.47
N HIS A 143 -1.06 5.33 -7.57
CA HIS A 143 -0.19 5.19 -8.72
C HIS A 143 0.43 3.79 -8.80
N ALA A 144 0.93 3.25 -7.69
CA ALA A 144 1.48 1.91 -7.64
C ALA A 144 0.43 0.84 -7.99
N THR A 145 -0.78 0.97 -7.43
CA THR A 145 -1.91 0.09 -7.74
C THR A 145 -2.35 0.21 -9.19
N LEU A 146 -2.45 1.42 -9.75
CA LEU A 146 -2.82 1.59 -11.16
C LEU A 146 -1.81 0.91 -12.09
N VAL A 147 -0.50 1.09 -11.85
CA VAL A 147 0.56 0.44 -12.63
C VAL A 147 0.50 -1.09 -12.50
N MET A 148 0.24 -1.61 -11.30
CA MET A 148 0.04 -3.03 -11.08
C MET A 148 -1.15 -3.57 -11.90
N LEU A 149 -2.28 -2.86 -11.90
CA LEU A 149 -3.43 -3.25 -12.71
C LEU A 149 -3.09 -3.22 -14.20
N GLU A 150 -2.40 -2.18 -14.68
CA GLU A 150 -2.01 -2.04 -16.10
C GLU A 150 -1.15 -3.21 -16.56
N PHE A 151 -0.22 -3.63 -15.70
CA PHE A 151 0.59 -4.82 -15.92
C PHE A 151 -0.25 -6.10 -16.01
N LEU A 152 -1.19 -6.30 -15.08
CA LEU A 152 -2.08 -7.46 -15.07
C LEU A 152 -2.98 -7.51 -16.32
N SER A 153 -3.54 -6.37 -16.71
CA SER A 153 -4.37 -6.22 -17.91
C SER A 153 -3.61 -6.60 -19.18
N GLU A 154 -2.39 -6.08 -19.37
CA GLU A 154 -1.55 -6.40 -20.53
C GLU A 154 -1.22 -7.90 -20.59
N GLY A 155 -0.98 -8.55 -19.45
CA GLY A 155 -0.75 -9.99 -19.36
C GLY A 155 -1.92 -10.86 -19.87
N THR A 156 -3.15 -10.33 -19.84
CA THR A 156 -4.35 -11.02 -20.34
C THR A 156 -4.69 -10.70 -21.80
N GLY A 157 -3.91 -9.81 -22.44
CA GLY A 157 -4.12 -9.40 -23.83
C GLY A 157 -5.13 -8.27 -24.01
N ASP A 158 -5.63 -7.70 -22.92
CA ASP A 158 -6.29 -6.40 -22.95
C ASP A 158 -5.22 -5.30 -22.91
N SER A 159 -5.40 -4.29 -23.75
CA SER A 159 -4.41 -3.21 -23.92
C SER A 159 -4.87 -1.90 -23.31
N THR A 160 -6.08 -1.83 -22.76
CA THR A 160 -6.66 -0.59 -22.25
C THR A 160 -7.43 -0.84 -20.96
N LEU A 161 -6.82 -0.49 -19.83
CA LEU A 161 -7.57 -0.31 -18.59
C LEU A 161 -8.38 0.98 -18.63
N ASP A 162 -9.68 0.87 -18.37
CA ASP A 162 -10.55 2.02 -18.21
C ASP A 162 -10.91 2.28 -16.73
N MET A 163 -11.81 3.24 -16.50
CA MET A 163 -12.24 3.59 -15.14
C MET A 163 -13.18 2.54 -14.53
N GLU A 164 -13.91 1.80 -15.37
CA GLU A 164 -14.81 0.73 -14.92
C GLU A 164 -13.98 -0.41 -14.34
N ASP A 165 -12.90 -0.82 -15.02
CA ASP A 165 -11.99 -1.86 -14.53
C ASP A 165 -11.37 -1.51 -13.16
N VAL A 166 -10.89 -0.27 -12.99
CA VAL A 166 -10.30 0.21 -11.73
C VAL A 166 -11.36 0.28 -10.63
N SER A 167 -12.60 0.62 -10.98
CA SER A 167 -13.72 0.66 -10.03
C SER A 167 -14.13 -0.74 -9.59
N ASP A 168 -14.17 -1.69 -10.51
CA ASP A 168 -14.50 -3.09 -10.24
C ASP A 168 -13.47 -3.74 -9.31
N PHE A 169 -12.17 -3.49 -9.53
CA PHE A 169 -11.13 -3.88 -8.57
C PHE A 169 -11.39 -3.32 -7.17
N GLY A 170 -11.74 -2.04 -7.08
CA GLY A 170 -12.08 -1.41 -5.79
C GLY A 170 -13.28 -2.06 -5.09
N ILE A 171 -14.31 -2.45 -5.86
CA ILE A 171 -15.48 -3.17 -5.35
C ILE A 171 -15.08 -4.56 -4.85
N GLU A 172 -14.32 -5.32 -5.62
CA GLU A 172 -13.87 -6.67 -5.25
C GLU A 172 -13.09 -6.66 -3.92
N ILE A 173 -12.13 -5.74 -3.78
CA ILE A 173 -11.38 -5.55 -2.54
C ILE A 173 -12.32 -5.17 -1.38
N SER A 174 -13.22 -4.22 -1.59
CA SER A 174 -14.20 -3.81 -0.58
C SER A 174 -15.11 -4.96 -0.11
N GLU A 175 -15.50 -5.84 -1.04
CA GLU A 175 -16.30 -7.03 -0.72
C GLU A 175 -15.47 -8.06 0.04
N SER A 176 -14.21 -8.32 -0.34
CA SER A 176 -13.32 -9.22 0.41
C SER A 176 -13.14 -8.75 1.86
N ILE A 177 -12.89 -7.44 2.06
CA ILE A 177 -12.73 -6.80 3.37
C ILE A 177 -13.99 -6.94 4.24
N ARG A 178 -15.18 -6.89 3.62
CA ARG A 178 -16.46 -7.02 4.31
C ARG A 178 -16.77 -8.47 4.65
N ASP A 179 -16.45 -9.39 3.75
CA ASP A 179 -16.81 -10.80 3.84
C ASP A 179 -15.76 -11.64 4.58
N GLY A 180 -14.64 -11.04 4.98
CA GLY A 180 -13.74 -11.61 6.00
C GLY A 180 -12.62 -12.52 5.51
N GLN A 181 -12.43 -12.62 4.20
CA GLN A 181 -11.62 -13.70 3.64
C GLN A 181 -10.11 -13.60 3.94
N ASP A 182 -9.63 -12.44 4.39
CA ASP A 182 -8.20 -12.13 4.55
C ASP A 182 -7.75 -11.96 6.02
N GLY A 183 -8.46 -12.55 6.99
CA GLY A 183 -8.13 -12.39 8.43
C GLY A 183 -8.48 -11.01 8.99
N LEU A 184 -9.15 -10.18 8.19
CA LEU A 184 -9.60 -8.81 8.50
C LEU A 184 -10.89 -8.75 9.33
N ASP A 185 -11.45 -9.91 9.70
CA ASP A 185 -12.79 -10.03 10.28
C ASP A 185 -12.97 -9.25 11.57
N GLU A 186 -11.93 -9.18 12.40
CA GLU A 186 -12.01 -8.61 13.74
C GLU A 186 -11.66 -7.10 13.76
N ALA A 187 -11.05 -6.57 12.69
CA ALA A 187 -10.63 -5.18 12.65
C ALA A 187 -11.84 -4.22 12.49
N PRO A 188 -11.94 -3.15 13.31
CA PRO A 188 -12.97 -2.14 13.16
C PRO A 188 -12.97 -1.50 11.76
N LEU A 189 -14.17 -1.19 11.24
CA LEU A 189 -14.34 -0.63 9.89
C LEU A 189 -13.46 0.61 9.65
N LEU A 190 -13.32 1.48 10.65
CA LEU A 190 -12.45 2.66 10.54
C LEU A 190 -11.01 2.29 10.15
N LEU A 191 -10.44 1.23 10.74
CA LEU A 191 -9.07 0.82 10.43
C LEU A 191 -8.97 0.22 9.03
N LYS A 192 -9.96 -0.58 8.63
CA LYS A 192 -10.04 -1.16 7.28
C LYS A 192 -10.15 -0.08 6.22
N GLU A 193 -11.07 0.87 6.38
CA GLU A 193 -11.22 2.01 5.48
C GLU A 193 -9.94 2.86 5.43
N THR A 194 -9.31 3.15 6.56
CA THR A 194 -8.06 3.93 6.60
C THR A 194 -6.93 3.23 5.85
N MET A 195 -6.86 1.89 5.95
CA MET A 195 -5.83 1.08 5.28
C MET A 195 -6.05 0.98 3.79
N PHE A 196 -7.28 0.69 3.33
CA PHE A 196 -7.55 0.39 1.93
C PHE A 196 -7.92 1.61 1.07
N PHE A 197 -8.32 2.73 1.70
CA PHE A 197 -8.67 3.95 0.99
C PHE A 197 -7.60 4.41 -0.02
N PRO A 198 -6.30 4.47 0.33
CA PRO A 198 -5.26 4.90 -0.61
C PRO A 198 -5.15 4.02 -1.86
N TYR A 199 -5.43 2.73 -1.76
CA TYR A 199 -5.36 1.78 -2.87
C TYR A 199 -6.59 1.90 -3.77
N ILE A 200 -7.79 1.87 -3.16
CA ILE A 200 -9.07 1.86 -3.88
C ILE A 200 -9.36 3.23 -4.48
N HIS A 201 -9.43 4.27 -3.65
CA HIS A 201 -9.81 5.60 -4.10
C HIS A 201 -8.63 6.35 -4.71
N GLY A 202 -7.40 6.05 -4.28
CA GLY A 202 -6.22 6.61 -4.90
C GLY A 202 -6.05 6.16 -6.34
N SER A 203 -6.23 4.88 -6.66
CA SER A 203 -6.11 4.40 -8.05
C SER A 203 -7.17 5.02 -8.96
N GLN A 204 -8.41 5.16 -8.50
CA GLN A 204 -9.47 5.91 -9.19
C GLN A 204 -9.07 7.37 -9.43
N PHE A 205 -8.53 8.04 -8.41
CA PHE A 205 -8.06 9.42 -8.53
C PHE A 205 -6.93 9.54 -9.57
N VAL A 206 -5.90 8.70 -9.49
CA VAL A 206 -4.76 8.73 -10.43
C VAL A 206 -5.24 8.43 -11.84
N LYS A 207 -6.12 7.43 -12.03
CA LYS A 207 -6.72 7.12 -13.34
C LYS A 207 -7.48 8.32 -13.91
N ALA A 208 -8.30 8.98 -13.10
CA ALA A 208 -9.03 10.17 -13.53
C ALA A 208 -8.07 11.31 -13.95
N MET A 209 -6.96 11.49 -13.22
CA MET A 209 -5.93 12.47 -13.57
C MET A 209 -5.21 12.11 -14.87
N ARG A 210 -4.84 10.83 -15.08
CA ARG A 210 -4.23 10.36 -16.34
C ARG A 210 -5.17 10.58 -17.53
N ASP A 211 -6.45 10.22 -17.39
CA ASP A 211 -7.45 10.39 -18.45
C ASP A 211 -7.69 11.87 -18.80
N GLN A 212 -7.69 12.75 -17.79
CA GLN A 212 -7.95 14.17 -17.99
C GLN A 212 -6.74 14.90 -18.60
N TYR A 213 -5.52 14.57 -18.17
CA TYR A 213 -4.33 15.36 -18.48
C TYR A 213 -3.30 14.65 -19.38
N GLY A 214 -3.46 13.36 -19.65
CA GLY A 214 -2.53 12.56 -20.45
C GLY A 214 -1.14 12.44 -19.84
N VAL A 215 -1.06 12.47 -18.51
CA VAL A 215 0.17 12.36 -17.71
C VAL A 215 0.41 10.93 -17.26
#